data_AF-A0A2C9KXL7-F1
#
_entry.id   AF-A0A2C9KXL7-F1
#
_cell.length_a   1.000
_cell.length_b   1.000
_cell.length_c   1.000
_cell.angle_alpha   90.00
_cell.angle_beta   90.00
_cell.angle_gamma   90.00
#
_symmetry.space_group_name_H-M   'P 1'
#
loop_
_entity.id
_entity.type
_entity.pdbx_description
1 polymer ?
#
loop_
_entity_poly.entity_id
_entity_poly.type
_entity_poly.pdbx_seq_one_letter_code
_entity_poly.pdbx_strand_id
1 'polypeptide(L)'
;MRHSAGNYKELAMSSVATDDTNKKDEFDFVATGNGESKGVPAPASTLKYKVKDVPPIPVTLMSALQHILLSISGCLTTSAVVADVACVPDDHPVRSQLFCTTLFMVGVCTLMQTAIGVRLPIFQGPSSSFLVPLLALQRDPTWNCSNIYDVNNDNSEFQANVTMATNVSTMAGGIDPLPGIKWRLQQMGGALMAASFVEVILGGFGLLGFILRFIGPITVACTISLIGVSLYRLPIIYGRPNFIVALCCLLLVLTFVLYLNKVKLPLPKCGKGKNLKGRPRFAIFQLIPILLAVVIMWIASWILTLCNVFTDDRNSTAYKARADAKLDIIYSSNWLQLTYPDFN
;
A
#
# COMPACT_ATOMS: atom_id res chain seq x y z
N MET A 1 -26.10 -63.88 -18.94
CA MET A 1 -25.46 -64.89 -18.07
C MET A 1 -24.33 -64.17 -17.34
N ARG A 2 -24.57 -63.75 -16.10
CA ARG A 2 -24.19 -64.43 -14.84
C ARG A 2 -22.69 -64.35 -14.54
N HIS A 3 -22.43 -64.00 -13.28
CA HIS A 3 -21.17 -64.01 -12.50
C HIS A 3 -20.33 -62.74 -12.55
N SER A 4 -19.81 -62.20 -11.43
CA SER A 4 -20.00 -62.47 -10.00
C SER A 4 -19.18 -61.39 -9.28
N ALA A 5 -19.82 -60.53 -8.48
CA ALA A 5 -19.63 -60.41 -7.04
C ALA A 5 -18.17 -60.48 -6.53
N GLY A 6 -17.71 -59.34 -6.00
CA GLY A 6 -16.55 -59.19 -5.14
C GLY A 6 -16.75 -57.92 -4.30
N ASN A 7 -17.74 -57.98 -3.41
CA ASN A 7 -18.13 -56.91 -2.50
C ASN A 7 -17.23 -56.98 -1.25
N TYR A 8 -16.38 -55.98 -1.02
CA TYR A 8 -15.97 -55.63 0.34
C TYR A 8 -16.82 -54.44 0.76
N LYS A 9 -17.86 -54.78 1.54
CA LYS A 9 -18.73 -53.86 2.25
C LYS A 9 -17.94 -53.11 3.32
N GLU A 10 -18.28 -51.82 3.40
CA GLU A 10 -18.62 -51.05 4.60
C GLU A 10 -17.66 -51.08 5.80
N LEU A 11 -17.02 -49.93 6.02
CA LEU A 11 -17.49 -48.90 6.96
C LEU A 11 -17.50 -47.57 6.15
N ALA A 12 -18.59 -47.07 5.54
CA ALA A 12 -19.84 -46.55 6.14
C ALA A 12 -19.55 -45.81 7.46
N MET A 13 -19.86 -44.53 7.64
CA MET A 13 -21.12 -43.83 7.38
C MET A 13 -20.84 -42.37 7.82
N SER A 14 -21.41 -41.28 7.30
CA SER A 14 -22.61 -41.00 6.51
C SER A 14 -22.54 -39.50 6.17
N SER A 15 -22.79 -39.09 4.92
CA SER A 15 -24.12 -38.62 4.48
C SER A 15 -24.34 -37.13 4.78
N VAL A 16 -24.82 -36.28 3.88
CA VAL A 16 -25.35 -36.46 2.53
C VAL A 16 -25.37 -35.09 1.87
N ALA A 17 -25.20 -35.10 0.55
CA ALA A 17 -25.41 -33.97 -0.33
C ALA A 17 -26.90 -33.65 -0.52
N THR A 18 -27.22 -32.37 -0.66
CA THR A 18 -28.30 -31.84 -1.51
C THR A 18 -27.90 -30.36 -1.70
N ASP A 19 -27.45 -29.96 -2.89
CA ASP A 19 -28.28 -29.51 -4.02
C ASP A 19 -29.26 -28.42 -3.55
N ASP A 20 -29.23 -27.18 -4.01
CA ASP A 20 -29.18 -26.79 -5.41
C ASP A 20 -28.96 -25.26 -5.53
N THR A 21 -28.28 -24.88 -6.62
CA THR A 21 -28.39 -23.65 -7.41
C THR A 21 -28.54 -22.23 -6.80
N ASN A 22 -27.57 -21.40 -7.19
CA ASN A 22 -27.75 -20.01 -7.66
C ASN A 22 -28.01 -18.91 -6.62
N LYS A 23 -26.93 -18.31 -6.12
CA LYS A 23 -26.94 -16.90 -5.74
C LYS A 23 -25.64 -16.24 -6.16
N LYS A 24 -25.73 -15.47 -7.25
CA LYS A 24 -24.74 -14.50 -7.68
C LYS A 24 -24.50 -13.52 -6.52
N ASP A 25 -23.29 -13.53 -5.97
CA ASP A 25 -22.81 -12.42 -5.15
C ASP A 25 -22.40 -11.30 -6.12
N GLU A 26 -23.45 -10.61 -6.58
CA GLU A 26 -23.42 -9.43 -7.43
C GLU A 26 -22.68 -8.32 -6.67
N PHE A 27 -21.49 -7.97 -7.15
CA PHE A 27 -20.71 -6.82 -6.70
C PHE A 27 -21.34 -5.57 -7.31
N ASP A 28 -22.46 -5.14 -6.71
CA ASP A 28 -23.26 -4.04 -7.21
C ASP A 28 -22.64 -2.68 -6.85
N PHE A 29 -21.98 -2.10 -7.84
CA PHE A 29 -21.82 -0.65 -7.97
C PHE A 29 -23.15 -0.09 -8.51
N VAL A 30 -24.12 0.17 -7.64
CA VAL A 30 -25.40 0.79 -8.03
C VAL A 30 -25.37 2.29 -7.75
N ALA A 31 -25.21 3.03 -8.84
CA ALA A 31 -25.60 4.44 -8.93
C ALA A 31 -27.10 4.57 -8.63
N THR A 32 -27.45 5.46 -7.72
CA THR A 32 -28.84 5.64 -7.27
C THR A 32 -29.67 6.33 -8.35
N GLY A 33 -30.65 5.61 -8.91
CA GLY A 33 -31.77 6.14 -9.70
C GLY A 33 -33.08 5.96 -8.93
N ASN A 34 -33.88 7.03 -8.88
CA ASN A 34 -35.16 7.14 -8.17
C ASN A 34 -36.21 6.11 -8.63
N GLY A 35 -36.94 5.54 -7.68
CA GLY A 35 -38.17 4.78 -7.93
C GLY A 35 -38.76 4.22 -6.64
N GLU A 36 -39.91 4.76 -6.21
CA GLU A 36 -40.68 4.27 -5.06
C GLU A 36 -41.27 2.87 -5.31
N SER A 37 -41.02 1.90 -4.42
CA SER A 37 -41.95 0.77 -4.22
C SER A 37 -41.83 0.12 -2.84
N LYS A 38 -42.99 0.11 -2.18
CA LYS A 38 -43.46 -0.58 -0.97
C LYS A 38 -42.66 -1.80 -0.43
N GLY A 39 -42.23 -1.65 0.83
CA GLY A 39 -42.27 -2.62 1.95
C GLY A 39 -42.11 -4.12 1.70
N VAL A 40 -40.87 -4.60 1.87
CA VAL A 40 -40.53 -5.95 2.38
C VAL A 40 -39.38 -5.75 3.40
N PRO A 41 -39.46 -6.30 4.64
CA PRO A 41 -38.41 -6.10 5.64
C PRO A 41 -37.15 -6.88 5.23
N ALA A 42 -36.16 -6.17 4.69
CA ALA A 42 -34.86 -6.73 4.36
C ALA A 42 -34.09 -7.16 5.63
N PRO A 43 -33.31 -8.26 5.59
CA PRO A 43 -32.46 -8.67 6.70
C PRO A 43 -31.46 -7.54 6.98
N ALA A 44 -31.40 -7.11 8.24
CA ALA A 44 -30.60 -5.98 8.67
C ALA A 44 -29.11 -6.17 8.29
N SER A 45 -28.67 -5.44 7.25
CA SER A 45 -27.25 -5.29 6.94
C SER A 45 -26.56 -4.69 8.16
N THR A 46 -25.57 -5.40 8.71
CA THR A 46 -24.81 -5.02 9.91
C THR A 46 -23.83 -3.86 9.66
N LEU A 47 -24.28 -2.82 8.96
CA LEU A 47 -23.53 -1.58 8.77
C LEU A 47 -23.64 -0.75 10.06
N LYS A 48 -22.56 -0.69 10.83
CA LYS A 48 -22.57 -0.01 12.14
C LYS A 48 -22.64 1.53 12.02
N TYR A 49 -22.17 2.08 10.90
CA TYR A 49 -22.19 3.50 10.58
C TYR A 49 -22.47 3.69 9.09
N LYS A 50 -23.41 4.57 8.75
CA LYS A 50 -23.66 5.01 7.37
C LYS A 50 -22.67 6.11 6.97
N VAL A 51 -22.53 6.34 5.66
CA VAL A 51 -21.62 7.34 5.07
C VAL A 51 -21.85 8.76 5.61
N LYS A 52 -23.08 9.09 6.00
CA LYS A 52 -23.47 10.40 6.54
C LYS A 52 -23.52 10.45 8.07
N ASP A 53 -23.27 9.34 8.75
CA ASP A 53 -23.33 9.31 10.21
C ASP A 53 -22.07 9.94 10.79
N VAL A 54 -22.22 10.71 11.87
CA VAL A 54 -21.10 11.32 12.60
C VAL A 54 -20.84 10.50 13.86
N PRO A 55 -19.87 9.57 13.85
CA PRO A 55 -19.52 8.81 15.04
C PRO A 55 -18.96 9.71 16.15
N PRO A 56 -18.99 9.25 17.42
CA PRO A 56 -18.41 9.99 18.53
C PRO A 56 -16.92 10.26 18.30
N ILE A 57 -16.49 11.48 18.66
CA ILE A 57 -15.13 12.02 18.39
C ILE A 57 -13.99 11.02 18.68
N PRO A 58 -13.97 10.28 19.80
CA PRO A 58 -12.85 9.36 20.08
C PRO A 58 -12.75 8.20 19.08
N VAL A 59 -13.88 7.72 18.57
CA VAL A 59 -13.92 6.64 17.57
C VAL A 59 -13.45 7.17 16.23
N THR A 60 -13.95 8.35 15.83
CA THR A 60 -13.53 9.03 14.60
C THR A 60 -12.03 9.31 14.59
N LEU A 61 -11.48 9.82 15.69
CA LEU A 61 -10.05 10.11 15.81
C LEU A 61 -9.20 8.84 15.66
N MET A 62 -9.60 7.75 16.32
CA MET A 62 -8.83 6.50 16.24
C MET A 62 -8.94 5.82 14.86
N SER A 63 -10.11 5.87 14.23
CA SER A 63 -10.28 5.40 12.85
C SER A 63 -9.54 6.27 11.84
N ALA A 64 -9.51 7.59 12.02
CA ALA A 64 -8.73 8.49 11.17
C ALA A 64 -7.23 8.20 11.29
N LEU A 65 -6.72 8.00 12.50
CA LEU A 65 -5.33 7.60 12.75
C LEU A 65 -4.99 6.29 12.03
N GLN A 66 -5.89 5.29 12.08
CA GLN A 66 -5.70 4.04 11.34
C GLN A 66 -5.64 4.28 9.83
N HIS A 67 -6.54 5.07 9.25
CA HIS A 67 -6.52 5.36 7.82
C HIS A 67 -5.22 6.05 7.39
N ILE A 68 -4.71 6.97 8.20
CA ILE A 68 -3.41 7.62 7.98
C ILE A 68 -2.28 6.57 8.01
N LEU A 69 -2.21 5.73 9.04
CA LEU A 69 -1.16 4.71 9.17
C LEU A 69 -1.19 3.66 8.06
N LEU A 70 -2.39 3.25 7.62
CA LEU A 70 -2.55 2.35 6.48
C LEU A 70 -2.09 3.00 5.18
N SER A 71 -2.43 4.27 4.97
CA SER A 71 -2.04 5.00 3.77
C SER A 71 -0.54 5.25 3.65
N ILE A 72 0.14 5.43 4.78
CA ILE A 72 1.59 5.64 4.84
C ILE A 72 2.35 4.48 4.20
N SER A 73 1.92 3.23 4.38
CA SER A 73 2.58 2.06 3.79
C SER A 73 2.57 2.09 2.26
N GLY A 74 1.43 2.44 1.65
CA GLY A 74 1.31 2.55 0.19
C GLY A 74 2.15 3.71 -0.37
N CYS A 75 2.15 4.86 0.30
CA CYS A 75 2.96 6.02 -0.08
C CYS A 75 4.46 5.73 0.07
N LEU A 76 4.85 5.03 1.13
CA LEU A 76 6.24 4.64 1.37
C LEU A 76 6.73 3.66 0.30
N THR A 77 5.95 2.63 0.01
CA THR A 77 6.31 1.61 -0.99
C THR A 77 6.47 2.24 -2.38
N THR A 78 5.53 3.09 -2.78
CA THR A 78 5.58 3.74 -4.11
C THR A 78 6.73 4.72 -4.21
N SER A 79 6.96 5.55 -3.19
CA SER A 79 8.09 6.49 -3.16
C SER A 79 9.43 5.76 -3.14
N ALA A 80 9.52 4.66 -2.39
CA ALA A 80 10.70 3.80 -2.32
C ALA A 80 11.01 3.19 -3.69
N VAL A 81 10.01 2.64 -4.38
CA VAL A 81 10.19 2.06 -5.72
C VAL A 81 10.58 3.14 -6.73
N VAL A 82 9.92 4.31 -6.71
CA VAL A 82 10.28 5.41 -7.60
C VAL A 82 11.72 5.87 -7.35
N ALA A 83 12.15 5.97 -6.10
CA ALA A 83 13.52 6.30 -5.74
C ALA A 83 14.52 5.22 -6.20
N ASP A 84 14.18 3.94 -6.06
CA ASP A 84 15.01 2.81 -6.51
C ASP A 84 15.15 2.80 -8.04
N VAL A 85 14.06 3.07 -8.77
CA VAL A 85 14.07 3.22 -10.23
C VAL A 85 14.94 4.41 -10.61
N ALA A 86 14.75 5.57 -9.98
CA ALA A 86 15.51 6.80 -10.20
C ALA A 86 16.99 6.76 -9.74
N CYS A 87 17.50 5.61 -9.28
CA CYS A 87 18.87 5.41 -8.81
C CYS A 87 19.27 6.28 -7.60
N VAL A 88 18.33 6.55 -6.69
CA VAL A 88 18.61 7.33 -5.48
C VAL A 88 19.23 6.42 -4.42
N PRO A 89 20.43 6.75 -3.86
CA PRO A 89 21.03 5.97 -2.77
C PRO A 89 20.13 5.91 -1.52
N ASP A 90 20.23 4.80 -0.76
CA ASP A 90 19.40 4.52 0.43
C ASP A 90 19.46 5.61 1.52
N ASP A 91 20.60 6.31 1.62
CA ASP A 91 20.89 7.32 2.65
C ASP A 91 20.70 8.76 2.15
N HIS A 92 20.27 8.94 0.89
CA HIS A 92 20.15 10.28 0.31
C HIS A 92 18.87 10.99 0.79
N PRO A 93 18.93 12.29 1.17
CA PRO A 93 17.77 13.05 1.66
C PRO A 93 16.64 13.19 0.62
N VAL A 94 16.95 13.05 -0.67
CA VAL A 94 15.93 13.07 -1.74
C VAL A 94 14.89 11.96 -1.57
N ARG A 95 15.27 10.79 -1.03
CA ARG A 95 14.33 9.68 -0.82
C ARG A 95 13.26 10.03 0.21
N SER A 96 13.65 10.67 1.32
CA SER A 96 12.70 11.13 2.34
C SER A 96 11.87 12.31 1.84
N GLN A 97 12.46 13.22 1.06
CA GLN A 97 11.72 14.31 0.41
C GLN A 97 10.63 13.79 -0.51
N LEU A 98 10.92 12.78 -1.36
CA LEU A 98 9.93 12.17 -2.25
C LEU A 98 8.77 11.47 -1.49
N PHE A 99 9.07 10.89 -0.34
CA PHE A 99 8.04 10.34 0.54
C PHE A 99 7.15 11.45 1.12
N CYS A 100 7.74 12.54 1.59
CA CYS A 100 7.03 13.71 2.11
C CYS A 100 6.17 14.41 1.02
N THR A 101 6.69 14.56 -0.21
CA THR A 101 5.93 15.13 -1.35
C THR A 101 4.70 14.28 -1.64
N THR A 102 4.87 12.96 -1.64
CA THR A 102 3.80 12.01 -1.94
C THR A 102 2.70 12.05 -0.88
N LEU A 103 3.06 12.03 0.40
CA LEU A 103 2.07 12.15 1.48
C LEU A 103 1.32 13.48 1.45
N PHE A 104 2.03 14.58 1.20
CA PHE A 104 1.40 15.90 1.10
C PHE A 104 0.40 15.96 -0.06
N MET A 105 0.80 15.52 -1.25
CA MET A 105 -0.06 15.51 -2.43
C MET A 105 -1.25 14.57 -2.29
N VAL A 106 -1.07 13.40 -1.67
CA VAL A 106 -2.17 12.48 -1.31
C VAL A 106 -3.21 13.15 -0.42
N GLY A 107 -2.77 13.95 0.56
CA GLY A 107 -3.65 14.75 1.41
C GLY A 107 -4.44 15.79 0.61
N VAL A 108 -3.75 16.58 -0.23
CA VAL A 108 -4.37 17.60 -1.10
C VAL A 108 -5.39 16.97 -2.06
N CYS A 109 -5.01 15.89 -2.75
CA CYS A 109 -5.87 15.16 -3.67
C CYS A 109 -7.11 14.58 -2.95
N THR A 110 -6.92 13.96 -1.78
CA THR A 110 -8.05 13.42 -0.99
C THR A 110 -8.99 14.53 -0.51
N LEU A 111 -8.47 15.68 -0.09
CA LEU A 111 -9.28 16.86 0.25
C LEU A 111 -10.03 17.39 -0.97
N MET A 112 -9.38 17.46 -2.13
CA MET A 112 -10.02 17.90 -3.37
C MET A 112 -11.14 16.94 -3.80
N GLN A 113 -10.92 15.63 -3.70
CA GLN A 113 -11.90 14.60 -4.04
C GLN A 113 -13.12 14.63 -3.12
N THR A 114 -12.91 14.89 -1.83
CA THR A 114 -13.98 14.94 -0.83
C THR A 114 -14.71 16.29 -0.80
N ALA A 115 -14.04 17.40 -1.13
CA ALA A 115 -14.65 18.74 -1.16
C ALA A 115 -15.33 19.08 -2.49
N ILE A 116 -14.61 18.95 -3.61
CA ILE A 116 -15.03 19.41 -4.94
C ILE A 116 -15.47 18.23 -5.82
N GLY A 117 -14.83 17.07 -5.66
CA GLY A 117 -15.09 15.89 -6.47
C GLY A 117 -16.43 15.22 -6.17
N VAL A 118 -16.42 13.89 -6.10
CA VAL A 118 -17.64 13.07 -5.99
C VAL A 118 -18.28 13.16 -4.58
N ARG A 119 -17.68 13.91 -3.65
CA ARG A 119 -18.11 14.08 -2.23
C ARG A 119 -18.28 12.76 -1.48
N LEU A 120 -17.69 11.69 -2.00
CA LEU A 120 -17.60 10.40 -1.36
C LEU A 120 -16.27 10.31 -0.60
N PRO A 121 -16.25 9.74 0.62
CA PRO A 121 -15.04 9.57 1.40
C PRO A 121 -14.14 8.49 0.78
N ILE A 122 -13.37 8.89 -0.23
CA ILE A 122 -12.44 8.03 -0.98
C ILE A 122 -11.04 8.57 -0.76
N PHE A 123 -10.16 7.70 -0.27
CA PHE A 123 -8.73 8.00 -0.14
C PHE A 123 -8.06 7.97 -1.53
N GLN A 124 -7.39 9.05 -1.91
CA GLN A 124 -6.63 9.13 -3.17
C GLN A 124 -5.16 8.92 -2.90
N GLY A 125 -4.70 7.69 -3.12
CA GLY A 125 -3.30 7.29 -2.99
C GLY A 125 -2.58 7.15 -4.32
N PRO A 126 -1.25 6.99 -4.30
CA PRO A 126 -0.49 6.59 -5.48
C PRO A 126 -0.94 5.22 -5.97
N SER A 127 -1.16 5.08 -7.27
CA SER A 127 -1.67 3.84 -7.86
C SER A 127 -0.57 2.78 -7.98
N SER A 128 -0.83 1.60 -7.45
CA SER A 128 0.05 0.42 -7.58
C SER A 128 0.13 -0.10 -9.02
N SER A 129 -0.82 0.27 -9.88
CA SER A 129 -0.81 -0.12 -11.30
C SER A 129 0.37 0.48 -12.07
N PHE A 130 0.88 1.64 -11.64
CA PHE A 130 2.07 2.25 -12.26
C PHE A 130 3.38 1.59 -11.83
N LEU A 131 3.39 0.83 -10.73
CA LEU A 131 4.60 0.14 -10.28
C LEU A 131 5.04 -0.96 -11.25
N VAL A 132 4.10 -1.63 -11.93
CA VAL A 132 4.43 -2.70 -12.88
C VAL A 132 5.20 -2.15 -14.10
N PRO A 133 4.74 -1.09 -14.79
CA PRO A 133 5.52 -0.41 -15.82
C PRO A 133 6.87 0.13 -15.33
N LEU A 134 6.94 0.66 -14.10
CA LEU A 134 8.21 1.17 -13.55
C LEU A 134 9.24 0.05 -13.33
N LEU A 135 8.81 -1.09 -12.83
CA LEU A 135 9.67 -2.28 -12.69
C LEU A 135 10.08 -2.87 -14.04
N ALA A 136 9.28 -2.66 -15.09
CA ALA A 136 9.66 -3.02 -16.45
C ALA A 136 10.69 -2.05 -17.02
N LEU A 137 10.52 -0.74 -16.79
CA LEU A 137 11.45 0.32 -17.18
C LEU A 137 12.84 0.10 -16.58
N GLN A 138 12.90 -0.31 -15.31
CA GLN A 138 14.17 -0.61 -14.62
C GLN A 138 14.97 -1.75 -15.26
N ARG A 139 14.34 -2.64 -16.04
CA ARG A 139 15.02 -3.76 -16.71
C ARG A 139 15.64 -3.36 -18.05
N ASP A 140 15.29 -2.19 -18.57
CA ASP A 140 15.85 -1.69 -19.82
C ASP A 140 17.32 -1.26 -19.59
N PRO A 141 18.28 -1.70 -20.43
CA PRO A 141 19.68 -1.31 -20.31
C PRO A 141 19.89 0.21 -20.38
N THR A 142 19.01 0.96 -21.05
CA THR A 142 19.07 2.43 -21.09
C THR A 142 18.76 3.09 -19.75
N TRP A 143 17.97 2.41 -18.92
CA TRP A 143 17.54 2.87 -17.59
C TRP A 143 18.35 2.23 -16.47
N ASN A 144 19.27 1.33 -16.76
CA ASN A 144 20.06 0.68 -15.74
C ASN A 144 20.87 1.72 -14.94
N CYS A 145 20.91 1.56 -13.63
CA CYS A 145 21.75 2.39 -12.76
C CYS A 145 23.18 1.89 -12.93
N SER A 146 23.92 2.44 -13.90
CA SER A 146 25.34 2.17 -13.98
C SER A 146 26.02 2.78 -12.75
N ASN A 147 26.80 1.99 -12.02
CA ASN A 147 27.60 2.52 -10.93
C ASN A 147 28.62 3.49 -11.54
N ILE A 148 28.42 4.80 -11.38
CA ILE A 148 29.40 5.83 -11.73
C ILE A 148 30.52 5.83 -10.67
N TYR A 149 31.08 4.65 -10.39
CA TYR A 149 32.18 4.46 -9.44
C TYR A 149 33.37 3.70 -10.04
N ASP A 150 33.32 3.32 -11.31
CA ASP A 150 34.51 2.83 -12.04
C ASP A 150 35.18 4.00 -12.78
N VAL A 151 35.68 4.98 -12.02
CA VAL A 151 36.72 5.91 -12.49
C VAL A 151 38.02 5.47 -11.85
N ASN A 152 38.50 4.26 -12.14
CA ASN A 152 39.85 3.79 -11.80
C ASN A 152 40.17 2.50 -12.58
N ASN A 153 40.16 2.55 -13.90
CA ASN A 153 41.04 1.69 -14.73
C ASN A 153 41.04 2.19 -16.18
N ASP A 154 42.06 2.99 -16.47
CA ASP A 154 42.88 3.00 -17.70
C ASP A 154 42.17 2.79 -19.06
N ASN A 155 42.21 3.86 -19.85
CA ASN A 155 42.23 3.86 -21.33
C ASN A 155 41.04 3.25 -22.09
N SER A 156 39.79 3.51 -21.67
CA SER A 156 38.66 3.31 -22.57
C SER A 156 38.01 4.65 -22.92
N GLU A 157 37.95 4.91 -24.22
CA GLU A 157 37.24 6.02 -24.82
C GLU A 157 35.85 6.14 -24.21
N PHE A 158 35.58 7.32 -23.67
CA PHE A 158 34.25 7.75 -23.29
C PHE A 158 33.41 7.88 -24.57
N GLN A 159 32.85 6.76 -25.01
CA GLN A 159 31.84 6.70 -26.04
C GLN A 159 30.60 6.01 -25.49
N ALA A 160 30.04 6.57 -24.42
CA ALA A 160 28.59 6.49 -24.29
C ALA A 160 28.05 7.54 -25.26
N ASN A 161 27.28 7.10 -26.25
CA ASN A 161 26.46 7.91 -27.14
C ASN A 161 25.37 8.63 -26.32
N VAL A 162 25.79 9.52 -25.42
CA VAL A 162 24.97 10.47 -24.67
C VAL A 162 24.77 11.67 -25.59
N THR A 163 24.07 11.46 -26.70
CA THR A 163 23.78 12.56 -27.63
C THR A 163 22.65 13.48 -27.16
N MET A 164 22.16 13.39 -25.91
CA MET A 164 21.12 14.32 -25.43
C MET A 164 21.17 14.59 -23.92
N ALA A 165 22.32 14.91 -23.30
CA ALA A 165 22.34 15.64 -22.01
C ALA A 165 23.74 16.08 -21.50
N THR A 166 24.68 16.53 -22.33
CA THR A 166 25.93 17.13 -21.78
C THR A 166 26.55 18.18 -22.71
N ASN A 167 25.85 19.30 -22.89
CA ASN A 167 26.50 20.60 -23.18
C ASN A 167 26.35 21.52 -21.95
N VAL A 168 26.65 21.01 -20.75
CA VAL A 168 26.84 21.84 -19.56
C VAL A 168 28.14 21.40 -18.89
N SER A 169 29.19 22.11 -19.31
CA SER A 169 30.44 22.42 -18.62
C SER A 169 30.89 21.52 -17.46
N THR A 170 31.91 20.74 -17.78
CA THR A 170 33.04 20.38 -16.91
C THR A 170 33.59 21.62 -16.18
N MET A 171 33.28 21.76 -14.89
CA MET A 171 34.02 22.63 -13.96
C MET A 171 33.98 21.98 -12.56
N ALA A 172 35.12 21.41 -12.16
CA ALA A 172 35.62 21.24 -10.80
C ALA A 172 34.66 20.86 -9.63
N GLY A 173 34.85 19.65 -9.10
CA GLY A 173 34.68 19.35 -7.68
C GLY A 173 33.34 18.73 -7.25
N GLY A 174 33.32 17.41 -7.18
CA GLY A 174 32.20 16.60 -6.68
C GLY A 174 31.39 16.00 -7.82
N ILE A 175 31.43 14.67 -7.96
CA ILE A 175 30.46 13.96 -8.80
C ILE A 175 29.18 13.89 -7.96
N ASP A 176 28.34 14.90 -8.07
CA ASP A 176 26.97 14.87 -7.58
C ASP A 176 26.14 14.00 -8.54
N PRO A 177 25.61 12.83 -8.13
CA PRO A 177 24.70 12.01 -8.97
C PRO A 177 23.32 12.67 -9.17
N LEU A 178 23.16 13.90 -8.69
CA LEU A 178 21.92 14.66 -8.61
C LEU A 178 21.33 15.05 -9.98
N PRO A 179 22.12 15.43 -11.01
CA PRO A 179 21.58 15.71 -12.34
C PRO A 179 20.93 14.47 -12.98
N GLY A 180 21.52 13.29 -12.74
CA GLY A 180 21.03 11.99 -13.21
C GLY A 180 19.67 11.61 -12.62
N ILE A 181 19.51 11.81 -11.32
CA ILE A 181 18.27 11.53 -10.59
C ILE A 181 17.14 12.48 -11.03
N LYS A 182 17.47 13.76 -11.26
CA LYS A 182 16.49 14.79 -11.63
C LYS A 182 15.83 14.53 -12.97
N TRP A 183 16.60 14.24 -14.04
CA TRP A 183 15.99 13.99 -15.36
C TRP A 183 15.11 12.73 -15.37
N ARG A 184 15.51 11.72 -14.60
CA ARG A 184 14.82 10.45 -14.37
C ARG A 184 13.44 10.67 -13.74
N LEU A 185 13.39 11.45 -12.66
CA LEU A 185 12.14 11.84 -11.99
C LEU A 185 11.26 12.74 -12.88
N GLN A 186 11.86 13.68 -13.61
CA GLN A 186 11.14 14.56 -14.54
C GLN A 186 10.49 13.77 -15.68
N GLN A 187 11.19 12.79 -16.26
CA GLN A 187 10.66 11.96 -17.34
C GLN A 187 9.46 11.13 -16.87
N MET A 188 9.57 10.51 -15.68
CA MET A 188 8.47 9.74 -15.08
C MET A 188 7.27 10.64 -14.73
N GLY A 189 7.53 11.80 -14.13
CA GLY A 189 6.50 12.79 -13.80
C GLY A 189 5.78 13.33 -15.03
N GLY A 190 6.53 13.67 -16.09
CA GLY A 190 5.98 14.13 -17.36
C GLY A 190 5.12 13.08 -18.08
N ALA A 191 5.56 11.82 -18.05
CA ALA A 191 4.76 10.71 -18.58
C ALA A 191 3.45 10.52 -17.81
N LEU A 192 3.48 10.64 -16.47
CA LEU A 192 2.27 10.58 -15.64
C LEU A 192 1.33 11.76 -15.91
N MET A 193 1.87 12.98 -16.08
CA MET A 193 1.06 14.16 -16.44
C MET A 193 0.36 13.97 -17.78
N ALA A 194 1.07 13.46 -18.80
CA ALA A 194 0.50 13.17 -20.11
C ALA A 194 -0.59 12.09 -20.02
N ALA A 195 -0.35 11.01 -19.27
CA ALA A 195 -1.33 9.95 -19.05
C ALA A 195 -2.61 10.49 -18.35
N SER A 196 -2.46 11.29 -17.31
CA SER A 196 -3.59 11.91 -16.61
C SER A 196 -4.39 12.85 -17.51
N PHE A 197 -3.72 13.62 -18.38
CA PHE A 197 -4.41 14.48 -19.34
C PHE A 197 -5.28 13.68 -20.31
N VAL A 198 -4.74 12.58 -20.84
CA VAL A 198 -5.50 11.64 -21.70
C VAL A 198 -6.67 11.04 -20.93
N GLU A 199 -6.47 10.59 -19.69
CA GLU A 199 -7.52 10.00 -18.86
C GLU A 199 -8.66 10.99 -18.56
N VAL A 200 -8.35 12.26 -18.28
CA VAL A 200 -9.35 13.33 -18.09
C VAL A 200 -10.15 13.56 -19.36
N ILE A 201 -9.51 13.58 -20.53
CA ILE A 201 -10.18 13.73 -21.82
C ILE A 201 -11.15 12.55 -22.06
N LEU A 202 -10.67 11.31 -21.85
CA LEU A 202 -11.49 10.11 -22.02
C LEU A 202 -12.65 10.04 -21.02
N GLY A 203 -12.44 10.51 -19.79
CA GLY A 203 -13.49 10.68 -18.79
C GLY A 203 -14.52 11.74 -19.19
N GLY A 204 -14.06 12.88 -19.72
CA GLY A 204 -14.91 13.97 -20.18
C GLY A 204 -15.79 13.61 -21.38
N PHE A 205 -15.29 12.79 -22.30
CA PHE A 205 -16.09 12.27 -23.43
C PHE A 205 -17.08 11.15 -23.04
N GLY A 206 -17.10 10.72 -21.78
CA GLY A 206 -17.96 9.63 -21.31
C GLY A 206 -17.57 8.24 -21.85
N LEU A 207 -16.42 8.13 -22.54
CA LEU A 207 -15.93 6.86 -23.09
C LEU A 207 -15.63 5.86 -21.98
N LEU A 208 -15.18 6.35 -20.82
CA LEU A 208 -14.94 5.52 -19.64
C LEU A 208 -16.20 4.74 -19.22
N GLY A 209 -17.37 5.39 -19.26
CA GLY A 209 -18.65 4.76 -18.93
C GLY A 209 -19.09 3.70 -19.95
N PHE A 210 -18.81 3.94 -21.24
CA PHE A 210 -19.06 2.96 -22.30
C PHE A 210 -18.17 1.72 -22.14
N ILE A 211 -16.88 1.91 -21.84
CA ILE A 211 -15.90 0.83 -21.64
C ILE A 211 -16.22 0.01 -20.38
N LEU A 212 -16.60 0.66 -19.27
CA LEU A 212 -16.97 -0.01 -18.02
C LEU A 212 -18.17 -0.96 -18.19
N ARG A 213 -19.03 -0.75 -19.19
CA ARG A 213 -20.12 -1.69 -19.53
C ARG A 213 -19.63 -3.04 -20.03
N PHE A 214 -18.44 -3.09 -20.63
CA PHE A 214 -17.83 -4.33 -21.16
C PHE A 214 -16.94 -5.04 -20.14
N ILE A 215 -16.59 -4.36 -19.05
CA ILE A 215 -15.69 -4.89 -18.03
C ILE A 215 -16.53 -5.62 -16.98
N GLY A 216 -16.54 -6.96 -17.04
CA GLY A 216 -17.20 -7.79 -16.05
C GLY A 216 -16.38 -7.97 -14.76
N PRO A 217 -17.00 -8.31 -13.62
CA PRO A 217 -16.31 -8.47 -12.34
C PRO A 217 -15.22 -9.55 -12.37
N ILE A 218 -15.38 -10.59 -13.21
CA ILE A 218 -14.38 -11.65 -13.40
C ILE A 218 -13.09 -11.07 -14.00
N THR A 219 -13.21 -10.16 -14.98
CA THR A 219 -12.04 -9.53 -15.61
C THR A 219 -11.34 -8.58 -14.65
N VAL A 220 -12.10 -7.83 -13.84
CA VAL A 220 -11.54 -6.96 -12.79
C VAL A 220 -10.81 -7.77 -11.72
N ALA A 221 -11.43 -8.85 -11.23
CA ALA A 221 -10.78 -9.72 -10.25
C ALA A 221 -9.47 -10.32 -10.80
N CYS A 222 -9.49 -10.82 -12.04
CA CYS A 222 -8.32 -11.38 -12.70
C CYS A 222 -7.19 -10.34 -12.87
N THR A 223 -7.51 -9.13 -13.32
CA THR A 223 -6.51 -8.06 -13.50
C THR A 223 -5.91 -7.60 -12.16
N ILE A 224 -6.70 -7.45 -11.10
CA ILE A 224 -6.21 -7.09 -9.77
C ILE A 224 -5.30 -8.20 -9.21
N SER A 225 -5.68 -9.47 -9.36
CA SER A 225 -4.83 -10.60 -8.98
C SER A 225 -3.52 -10.59 -9.74
N LEU A 226 -3.53 -10.30 -11.05
CA LEU A 226 -2.32 -10.22 -11.87
C LEU A 226 -1.40 -9.08 -11.44
N ILE A 227 -1.95 -7.90 -11.12
CA ILE A 227 -1.19 -6.77 -10.57
C ILE A 227 -0.56 -7.17 -9.22
N GLY A 228 -1.33 -7.82 -8.34
CA GLY A 228 -0.83 -8.32 -7.05
C GLY A 228 0.33 -9.31 -7.21
N VAL A 229 0.19 -10.29 -8.11
CA VAL A 229 1.25 -11.26 -8.42
C VAL A 229 2.46 -10.58 -9.03
N SER A 230 2.29 -9.59 -9.90
CA SER A 230 3.41 -8.88 -10.55
C SER A 230 4.28 -8.10 -9.55
N LEU A 231 3.71 -7.70 -8.41
CA LEU A 231 4.39 -6.95 -7.35
C LEU A 231 5.07 -7.84 -6.29
N TYR A 232 5.10 -9.17 -6.46
CA TYR A 232 5.67 -10.11 -5.49
C TYR A 232 7.13 -9.80 -5.09
N ARG A 233 7.89 -9.14 -5.97
CA ARG A 233 9.28 -8.78 -5.71
C ARG A 233 9.42 -7.70 -4.63
N LEU A 234 8.47 -6.77 -4.52
CA LEU A 234 8.59 -5.64 -3.60
C LEU A 234 8.60 -6.09 -2.13
N PRO A 235 7.63 -6.90 -1.65
CA PRO A 235 7.66 -7.41 -0.28
C PRO A 235 8.91 -8.25 0.03
N ILE A 236 9.45 -8.97 -0.96
CA ILE A 236 10.64 -9.80 -0.78
C ILE A 236 11.89 -8.93 -0.62
N ILE A 237 12.06 -7.90 -1.45
CA ILE A 237 13.23 -7.01 -1.40
C ILE A 237 13.22 -6.22 -0.08
N TYR A 238 12.09 -5.62 0.29
CA TYR A 238 11.98 -4.85 1.53
C TYR A 238 11.90 -5.72 2.79
N GLY A 239 11.41 -6.96 2.68
CA GLY A 239 11.38 -7.94 3.77
C GLY A 239 12.67 -8.74 3.96
N ARG A 240 13.65 -8.61 3.05
CA ARG A 240 14.94 -9.34 3.10
C ARG A 240 15.75 -9.15 4.39
N PRO A 241 15.79 -7.96 5.03
CA PRO A 241 16.56 -7.77 6.26
C PRO A 241 16.20 -8.76 7.36
N ASN A 242 14.90 -9.09 7.52
CA ASN A 242 14.41 -10.09 8.45
C ASN A 242 13.09 -10.69 7.99
N PHE A 243 13.18 -11.78 7.22
CA PHE A 243 12.01 -12.46 6.66
C PHE A 243 11.07 -13.03 7.73
N ILE A 244 11.61 -13.52 8.85
CA ILE A 244 10.81 -14.11 9.94
C ILE A 244 9.86 -13.09 10.55
N VAL A 245 10.36 -11.88 10.84
CA VAL A 245 9.54 -10.80 11.42
C VAL A 245 8.44 -10.39 10.46
N ALA A 246 8.73 -10.31 9.15
CA ALA A 246 7.75 -10.02 8.12
C ALA A 246 6.66 -11.11 8.03
N LEU A 247 7.04 -12.39 8.06
CA LEU A 247 6.10 -13.52 8.03
C LEU A 247 5.20 -13.53 9.28
N CYS A 248 5.77 -13.30 10.47
CA CYS A 248 5.01 -13.18 11.71
C CYS A 248 3.99 -12.04 11.65
N CYS A 249 4.37 -10.88 11.10
CA CYS A 249 3.45 -9.76 10.91
C CYS A 249 2.27 -10.14 10.00
N LEU A 250 2.57 -10.81 8.87
CA LEU A 250 1.55 -11.27 7.93
C LEU A 250 0.57 -12.25 8.60
N LEU A 251 1.08 -13.27 9.30
CA LEU A 251 0.25 -14.24 10.01
C LEU A 251 -0.62 -13.58 11.08
N LEU A 252 -0.06 -12.60 11.80
CA LEU A 252 -0.78 -11.89 12.86
C LEU A 252 -1.89 -11.00 12.30
N VAL A 253 -1.64 -10.28 11.21
CA VAL A 253 -2.68 -9.52 10.48
C VAL A 253 -3.77 -10.47 9.98
N LEU A 254 -3.42 -11.58 9.34
CA LEU A 254 -4.38 -12.58 8.85
C LEU A 254 -5.22 -13.16 10.00
N THR A 255 -4.60 -13.48 11.13
CA THR A 255 -5.30 -13.98 12.31
C THR A 255 -6.28 -12.95 12.86
N PHE A 256 -5.88 -11.66 12.91
CA PHE A 256 -6.75 -10.60 13.40
C PHE A 256 -7.93 -10.32 12.48
N VAL A 257 -7.70 -10.31 11.16
CA VAL A 257 -8.73 -10.03 10.16
C VAL A 257 -9.69 -11.22 9.97
N LEU A 258 -9.17 -12.46 9.91
CA LEU A 258 -9.96 -13.65 9.57
C LEU A 258 -10.58 -14.34 10.80
N TYR A 259 -9.85 -14.42 11.92
CA TYR A 259 -10.28 -15.20 13.08
C TYR A 259 -10.89 -14.33 14.20
N LEU A 260 -10.28 -13.18 14.51
CA LEU A 260 -10.70 -12.33 15.63
C LEU A 260 -11.82 -11.33 15.29
N ASN A 261 -12.31 -11.27 14.05
CA ASN A 261 -13.42 -10.41 13.64
C ASN A 261 -14.70 -10.65 14.47
N LYS A 262 -14.89 -11.87 15.00
CA LYS A 262 -16.06 -12.22 15.83
C LYS A 262 -15.85 -12.06 17.35
N VAL A 263 -14.63 -11.74 17.81
CA VAL A 263 -14.32 -11.66 19.25
C VAL A 263 -14.62 -10.26 19.80
N LYS A 264 -15.67 -10.17 20.61
CA LYS A 264 -16.04 -8.95 21.32
C LYS A 264 -15.27 -8.89 22.63
N LEU A 265 -14.21 -8.08 22.70
CA LEU A 265 -13.48 -7.87 23.95
C LEU A 265 -14.36 -7.16 25.01
N PRO A 266 -14.47 -7.72 26.22
CA PRO A 266 -14.93 -6.96 27.37
C PRO A 266 -13.79 -6.05 27.85
N LEU A 267 -13.92 -4.73 27.67
CA LEU A 267 -12.92 -3.78 28.17
C LEU A 267 -12.84 -3.78 29.72
N PRO A 268 -11.64 -3.58 30.29
CA PRO A 268 -11.46 -3.43 31.74
C PRO A 268 -12.13 -2.15 32.26
N LYS A 269 -12.78 -2.24 33.42
CA LYS A 269 -13.49 -1.14 34.09
C LYS A 269 -12.50 -0.05 34.50
N CYS A 270 -12.50 1.10 33.83
CA CYS A 270 -11.81 2.29 34.33
C CYS A 270 -12.83 3.35 34.77
N GLY A 271 -13.12 3.38 36.07
CA GLY A 271 -13.92 4.40 36.71
C GLY A 271 -13.98 4.19 38.22
N LYS A 272 -13.41 5.13 38.99
CA LYS A 272 -13.70 5.29 40.43
C LYS A 272 -15.04 6.04 40.53
N GLY A 273 -16.10 5.38 40.99
CA GLY A 273 -17.36 6.07 41.32
C GLY A 273 -18.61 5.19 41.23
N LYS A 274 -19.47 5.30 42.25
CA LYS A 274 -20.72 4.56 42.44
C LYS A 274 -21.85 5.08 41.53
N ASN A 275 -21.71 4.99 40.20
CA ASN A 275 -22.83 5.18 39.27
C ASN A 275 -22.61 4.30 38.01
N LEU A 276 -23.13 3.09 38.09
CA LEU A 276 -22.85 1.99 37.16
C LEU A 276 -23.75 2.08 35.91
N LYS A 277 -23.36 2.87 34.90
CA LYS A 277 -23.92 2.72 33.54
C LYS A 277 -23.33 1.48 32.87
N GLY A 278 -24.15 0.76 32.09
CA GLY A 278 -23.82 -0.54 31.49
C GLY A 278 -22.54 -0.54 30.64
N ARG A 279 -21.86 -1.70 30.59
CA ARG A 279 -20.60 -1.92 29.85
C ARG A 279 -20.71 -1.38 28.41
N PRO A 280 -19.93 -0.38 27.99
CA PRO A 280 -19.85 -0.09 26.57
C PRO A 280 -19.02 -1.20 25.90
N ARG A 281 -19.70 -2.08 25.15
CA ARG A 281 -19.06 -3.13 24.34
C ARG A 281 -18.46 -2.48 23.09
N PHE A 282 -17.22 -2.03 23.16
CA PHE A 282 -16.52 -1.52 21.97
C PHE A 282 -15.82 -2.66 21.23
N ALA A 283 -16.21 -2.88 19.97
CA ALA A 283 -15.58 -3.85 19.07
C ALA A 283 -14.31 -3.27 18.46
N ILE A 284 -13.26 -3.15 19.28
CA ILE A 284 -11.96 -2.58 18.88
C ILE A 284 -11.34 -3.43 17.75
N PHE A 285 -11.34 -4.75 17.89
CA PHE A 285 -10.80 -5.67 16.87
C PHE A 285 -11.55 -5.66 15.54
N GLN A 286 -12.81 -5.24 15.53
CA GLN A 286 -13.59 -5.15 14.30
C GLN A 286 -13.33 -3.83 13.55
N LEU A 287 -12.97 -2.76 14.28
CA LEU A 287 -12.74 -1.44 13.69
C LEU A 287 -11.27 -1.24 13.27
N ILE A 288 -10.32 -1.64 14.12
CA ILE A 288 -8.88 -1.32 13.97
C ILE A 288 -7.94 -2.54 13.96
N PRO A 289 -8.27 -3.68 13.29
CA PRO A 289 -7.47 -4.91 13.37
C PRO A 289 -6.04 -4.74 12.84
N ILE A 290 -5.88 -4.05 11.71
CA ILE A 290 -4.58 -3.90 11.05
C ILE A 290 -3.65 -2.99 11.87
N LEU A 291 -4.18 -1.89 12.42
CA LEU A 291 -3.42 -0.98 13.27
C LEU A 291 -2.86 -1.72 14.49
N LEU A 292 -3.72 -2.50 15.15
CA LEU A 292 -3.34 -3.24 16.33
C LEU A 292 -2.26 -4.28 16.01
N ALA A 293 -2.34 -4.93 14.84
CA ALA A 293 -1.28 -5.84 14.37
C ALA A 293 0.07 -5.14 14.19
N VAL A 294 0.08 -3.99 13.52
CA VAL A 294 1.30 -3.22 13.26
C VAL A 294 1.93 -2.73 14.57
N VAL A 295 1.14 -2.22 15.51
CA VAL A 295 1.64 -1.75 16.81
C VAL A 295 2.25 -2.90 17.62
N ILE A 296 1.58 -4.06 17.68
CA ILE A 296 2.12 -5.24 18.38
C ILE A 296 3.45 -5.67 17.75
N MET A 297 3.52 -5.73 16.43
CA MET A 297 4.75 -6.13 15.73
C MET A 297 5.87 -5.10 15.88
N TRP A 298 5.56 -3.81 15.89
CA TRP A 298 6.53 -2.75 16.16
C TRP A 298 7.11 -2.85 17.58
N ILE A 299 6.26 -3.07 18.59
CA ILE A 299 6.69 -3.31 19.98
C ILE A 299 7.56 -4.58 20.05
N ALA A 300 7.17 -5.67 19.38
CA ALA A 300 7.95 -6.90 19.34
C ALA A 300 9.33 -6.66 18.68
N SER A 301 9.40 -5.89 17.60
CA SER A 301 10.65 -5.51 16.94
C SER A 301 11.52 -4.64 17.84
N TRP A 302 10.93 -3.72 18.61
CA TRP A 302 11.64 -2.94 19.62
C TRP A 302 12.25 -3.83 20.72
N ILE A 303 11.48 -4.78 21.25
CA ILE A 303 11.96 -5.74 22.25
C ILE A 303 13.10 -6.61 21.70
N LEU A 304 12.98 -7.12 20.48
CA LEU A 304 14.04 -7.89 19.81
C LEU A 304 15.32 -7.07 19.61
N THR A 305 15.17 -5.76 19.36
CA THR A 305 16.31 -4.83 19.27
C THR A 305 16.99 -4.68 20.64
N LEU A 306 16.23 -4.56 21.74
CA LEU A 306 16.79 -4.50 23.10
C LEU A 306 17.47 -5.80 23.54
N CYS A 307 17.00 -6.95 23.05
CA CYS A 307 17.59 -8.26 23.34
C CYS A 307 18.88 -8.54 22.52
N ASN A 308 19.41 -7.57 21.75
CA ASN A 308 20.59 -7.73 20.87
C ASN A 308 20.50 -8.95 19.94
N VAL A 309 19.28 -9.29 19.49
CA VAL A 309 19.06 -10.35 18.49
C VAL A 309 19.58 -9.91 17.11
N PHE A 310 19.64 -8.60 16.87
CA PHE A 310 20.18 -8.02 15.63
C PHE A 310 21.63 -7.58 15.85
N THR A 311 22.50 -7.86 14.88
CA THR A 311 23.90 -7.41 14.89
C THR A 311 24.00 -5.88 14.92
N ASP A 312 25.01 -5.38 15.64
CA ASP A 312 25.35 -3.95 15.74
C ASP A 312 26.13 -3.43 14.52
N ASP A 313 26.59 -4.32 13.63
CA ASP A 313 27.41 -3.93 12.49
C ASP A 313 26.58 -3.22 11.40
N ARG A 314 26.83 -1.91 11.20
CA ARG A 314 26.14 -1.06 10.19
C ARG A 314 26.19 -1.61 8.76
N ASN A 315 27.21 -2.42 8.44
CA ASN A 315 27.41 -3.02 7.12
C ASN A 315 26.64 -4.32 6.91
N SER A 316 26.09 -4.93 7.98
CA SER A 316 25.32 -6.16 7.87
C SER A 316 23.87 -5.85 7.50
N THR A 317 23.29 -6.66 6.61
CA THR A 317 21.88 -6.53 6.20
C THR A 317 20.88 -6.69 7.34
N ALA A 318 21.28 -7.35 8.43
CA ALA A 318 20.46 -7.53 9.62
C ALA A 318 20.35 -6.25 10.48
N TYR A 319 21.30 -5.31 10.35
CA TYR A 319 21.25 -4.01 11.05
C TYR A 319 20.04 -3.17 10.58
N LYS A 320 19.70 -3.21 9.28
CA LYS A 320 18.56 -2.48 8.69
C LYS A 320 17.19 -2.85 9.26
N ALA A 321 17.09 -3.93 10.03
CA ALA A 321 15.85 -4.40 10.62
C ALA A 321 15.63 -3.97 12.08
N ARG A 322 16.63 -3.30 12.68
CA ARG A 322 16.48 -2.75 14.03
C ARG A 322 15.53 -1.58 14.02
N ALA A 323 14.80 -1.39 15.11
CA ALA A 323 13.86 -0.28 15.24
C ALA A 323 14.56 1.10 15.33
N ASP A 324 15.84 1.13 15.70
CA ASP A 324 16.66 2.33 15.87
C ASP A 324 17.58 2.65 14.67
N ALA A 325 17.61 1.81 13.63
CA ALA A 325 18.55 1.92 12.51
C ALA A 325 18.45 3.21 11.68
N LYS A 326 17.34 3.97 11.80
CA LYS A 326 17.10 5.22 11.05
C LYS A 326 16.91 6.45 11.96
N LEU A 327 17.35 6.39 13.22
CA LEU A 327 17.29 7.54 14.15
C LEU A 327 18.11 8.74 13.65
N ASP A 328 19.21 8.51 12.93
CA ASP A 328 20.05 9.57 12.33
C ASP A 328 19.25 10.52 11.43
N ILE A 329 18.22 10.00 10.73
CA ILE A 329 17.36 10.80 9.84
C ILE A 329 16.48 11.75 10.66
N ILE A 330 16.05 11.33 11.86
CA ILE A 330 15.23 12.17 12.74
C ILE A 330 16.06 13.34 13.26
N TYR A 331 17.30 13.08 13.70
CA TYR A 331 18.18 14.13 14.22
C TYR A 331 18.70 15.11 13.16
N SER A 332 18.89 14.63 11.93
CA SER A 332 19.35 15.47 10.81
C SER A 332 18.21 16.21 10.08
N SER A 333 16.95 15.93 10.44
CA SER A 333 15.79 16.54 9.78
C SER A 333 15.45 17.92 10.33
N ASN A 334 15.09 18.84 9.42
CA ASN A 334 14.55 20.14 9.80
C ASN A 334 13.12 19.99 10.35
N TRP A 335 12.79 20.79 11.38
CA TRP A 335 11.47 20.77 12.03
C TRP A 335 10.31 21.10 11.09
N LEU A 336 10.51 22.04 10.17
CA LEU A 336 9.54 22.40 9.13
C LEU A 336 10.30 22.52 7.81
N GLN A 337 10.03 21.60 6.90
CA GLN A 337 10.47 21.70 5.51
C GLN A 337 9.23 21.77 4.64
N LEU A 338 9.02 22.91 3.98
CA LEU A 338 7.96 23.01 2.99
C LEU A 338 8.39 22.20 1.77
N THR A 339 7.60 21.19 1.46
CA THR A 339 7.84 20.34 0.30
C THR A 339 7.52 21.13 -0.98
N TYR A 340 8.56 21.68 -1.62
CA TYR A 340 8.42 22.45 -2.85
C TYR A 340 8.75 21.57 -4.06
N PRO A 341 7.94 21.61 -5.15
CA PRO A 341 8.16 20.77 -6.32
C PRO A 341 9.34 21.18 -7.21
N ASP A 342 10.09 22.24 -6.92
CA ASP A 342 11.28 22.58 -7.72
C ASP A 342 12.53 21.85 -7.24
N PHE A 343 13.08 21.05 -8.15
CA PHE A 343 14.43 20.50 -8.10
C PHE A 343 15.46 21.51 -8.61
N ASN A 344 15.37 22.80 -8.27
CA ASN A 344 16.34 23.79 -8.76
C ASN A 344 17.48 24.05 -7.79
#